data_AF-C7NJH5-F1
#
_entry.id   AF-C7NJH5-F1
#
_cell.length_a   1.000
_cell.length_b   1.000
_cell.length_c   1.000
_cell.angle_alpha   90.00
_cell.angle_beta   90.00
_cell.angle_gamma   90.00
#
_symmetry.space_group_name_H-M   'P 1'
#
loop_
_entity.id
_entity.type
_entity.pdbx_description
1 polymer ?
#
loop_
_entity_poly.entity_id
_entity_poly.type
_entity_poly.pdbx_seq_one_letter_code
_entity_poly.pdbx_strand_id
1 'polypeptide(L)'
;MQLLLDERRITLLRERATERGVSVSTVVRDAIDASFEDDDMARRAQAARDFLALTADNARHEAAEPADLKRAVHDAMDAELIAKLERL
;
A
#
# COMPACT_ATOMS: atom_id res chain seq x y z
N MET A 1 -16.58 8.19 -4.92
CA MET A 1 -15.59 7.91 -5.98
C MET A 1 -16.08 8.56 -7.26
N GLN A 2 -15.33 9.48 -7.85
CA GLN A 2 -15.67 10.14 -9.10
C GLN A 2 -14.62 9.72 -10.15
N LEU A 3 -15.07 9.18 -11.28
CA LEU A 3 -14.21 8.77 -12.39
C LEU A 3 -14.54 9.65 -13.60
N LEU A 4 -13.51 10.27 -14.17
CA LEU A 4 -13.63 10.97 -15.44
C LEU A 4 -13.43 9.95 -16.57
N LEU A 5 -14.49 9.68 -17.32
CA LEU A 5 -14.50 8.72 -18.41
C LEU A 5 -14.88 9.43 -19.71
N ASP A 6 -14.29 8.99 -20.81
CA ASP A 6 -14.73 9.39 -22.13
C ASP A 6 -16.13 8.83 -22.46
N GLU A 7 -16.78 9.45 -23.45
CA GLU A 7 -18.15 9.12 -23.85
C GLU A 7 -18.31 7.67 -24.32
N ARG A 8 -17.26 7.12 -24.95
CA ARG A 8 -17.26 5.74 -25.42
C ARG A 8 -17.26 4.77 -24.25
N ARG A 9 -16.40 5.00 -23.25
CA ARG A 9 -16.28 4.15 -22.05
C ARG A 9 -17.56 4.15 -21.23
N ILE A 10 -18.20 5.31 -21.03
CA ILE A 10 -19.46 5.36 -20.27
C ILE A 10 -20.60 4.65 -21.01
N THR A 11 -20.61 4.71 -22.35
CA THR A 11 -21.59 3.99 -23.17
C THR A 11 -21.45 2.48 -23.01
N LEU A 12 -20.24 1.95 -23.14
CA LEU A 12 -19.96 0.53 -22.93
C LEU A 12 -20.33 0.05 -21.53
N LEU A 13 -20.07 0.87 -20.50
CA LEU A 13 -20.46 0.54 -19.13
C LEU A 13 -21.98 0.49 -18.94
N ARG A 14 -22.73 1.39 -19.59
CA ARG A 14 -24.20 1.41 -19.55
C ARG A 14 -24.81 0.21 -20.27
N GLU A 15 -24.28 -0.14 -21.44
CA GLU A 15 -24.71 -1.33 -22.18
C GLU A 15 -24.52 -2.59 -21.32
N ARG A 16 -23.31 -2.75 -20.76
CA ARG A 16 -22.98 -3.91 -19.91
C ARG A 16 -23.81 -3.95 -18.61
N ALA A 17 -24.14 -2.80 -18.05
CA ALA A 17 -25.02 -2.70 -16.90
C ALA A 17 -26.46 -3.12 -17.25
N THR A 18 -26.94 -2.70 -18.43
CA THR A 18 -28.27 -3.06 -18.96
C THR A 18 -28.36 -4.57 -19.24
N GLU A 19 -27.38 -5.15 -19.92
CA GLU A 19 -27.29 -6.58 -20.21
C GLU A 19 -27.32 -7.44 -18.94
N ARG A 20 -26.66 -6.97 -17.87
CA ARG A 20 -26.57 -7.67 -16.58
C ARG A 20 -27.72 -7.33 -15.63
N GLY A 21 -28.58 -6.37 -15.94
CA GLY A 21 -29.66 -5.91 -15.08
C GLY A 21 -29.18 -5.28 -13.76
N VAL A 22 -27.97 -4.70 -13.74
CA VAL A 22 -27.36 -4.08 -12.55
C VAL A 22 -27.03 -2.61 -12.81
N SER A 23 -26.63 -1.88 -11.76
CA SER A 23 -26.15 -0.51 -11.93
C SER A 23 -24.76 -0.46 -12.57
N VAL A 24 -24.44 0.65 -13.25
CA VAL A 24 -23.08 0.94 -13.75
C VAL A 24 -22.04 0.87 -12.62
N SER A 25 -22.38 1.34 -11.42
CA SER A 25 -21.48 1.27 -10.27
C SER A 25 -21.15 -0.17 -9.87
N THR A 26 -22.10 -1.10 -10.01
CA THR A 26 -21.88 -2.53 -9.73
C THR A 26 -20.92 -3.11 -10.76
N VAL A 27 -21.11 -2.81 -12.06
CA VAL A 27 -20.18 -3.25 -13.11
C VAL A 27 -18.76 -2.76 -12.87
N VAL A 28 -18.60 -1.49 -12.48
CA VAL A 28 -17.29 -0.91 -12.16
C VAL A 28 -16.68 -1.60 -10.93
N ARG A 29 -17.48 -1.85 -9.89
CA ARG A 29 -17.01 -2.51 -8.67
C ARG A 29 -16.53 -3.93 -8.97
N ASP A 30 -17.30 -4.71 -9.70
CA ASP A 30 -16.93 -6.07 -10.12
C ASP A 30 -15.63 -6.07 -10.93
N ALA A 31 -15.46 -5.12 -11.85
CA ALA A 31 -14.25 -5.01 -12.66
C ALA A 31 -13.01 -4.66 -11.82
N ILE A 32 -13.18 -3.78 -10.83
CA ILE A 32 -12.13 -3.46 -9.85
C ILE A 32 -11.79 -4.71 -9.05
N ASP A 33 -12.80 -5.35 -8.46
CA ASP A 33 -12.58 -6.51 -7.60
C ASP A 33 -11.92 -7.67 -8.37
N ALA A 34 -12.35 -7.95 -9.61
CA ALA A 34 -11.72 -8.94 -10.50
C ALA A 34 -10.28 -8.57 -10.88
N SER A 35 -9.95 -7.27 -10.99
CA SER A 35 -8.56 -6.84 -11.26
C SER A 35 -7.61 -7.09 -10.09
N PHE A 36 -8.14 -7.43 -8.91
CA PHE A 36 -7.40 -7.73 -7.70
C PHE A 36 -7.45 -9.21 -7.28
N GLU A 37 -7.96 -10.13 -8.13
CA GLU A 37 -8.12 -11.53 -7.74
C GLU A 37 -6.80 -12.32 -7.60
N ASP A 38 -6.80 -13.14 -6.53
CA ASP A 38 -5.85 -14.13 -5.99
C ASP A 38 -4.40 -13.75 -5.70
N ASP A 39 -3.62 -13.28 -6.67
CA ASP A 39 -2.19 -13.04 -6.45
C ASP A 39 -1.95 -11.84 -5.53
N ASP A 40 -2.85 -10.86 -5.55
CA ASP A 40 -2.68 -9.61 -4.81
C ASP A 40 -2.94 -9.74 -3.32
N MET A 41 -3.97 -10.52 -2.96
CA MET A 41 -4.29 -10.87 -1.58
C MET A 41 -3.24 -11.80 -1.00
N ALA A 42 -2.82 -12.83 -1.75
CA ALA A 42 -1.77 -13.74 -1.34
C ALA A 42 -0.43 -13.03 -1.13
N ARG A 43 -0.05 -12.12 -2.05
CA ARG A 43 1.17 -11.30 -1.92
C ARG A 43 1.09 -10.33 -0.75
N ARG A 44 -0.04 -9.68 -0.51
CA ARG A 44 -0.23 -8.82 0.67
C ARG A 44 -0.15 -9.61 1.97
N ALA A 45 -0.80 -10.77 2.04
CA ALA A 45 -0.72 -11.66 3.20
C ALA A 45 0.72 -12.15 3.44
N GLN A 46 1.46 -12.47 2.37
CA GLN A 46 2.85 -12.86 2.48
C GLN A 46 3.74 -11.71 2.96
N ALA A 47 3.62 -10.52 2.37
CA ALA A 47 4.36 -9.34 2.79
C ALA A 47 4.09 -8.97 4.27
N ALA A 48 2.84 -9.12 4.73
CA ALA A 48 2.50 -8.91 6.14
C ALA A 48 3.18 -9.94 7.05
N ARG A 49 3.20 -11.23 6.65
CA ARG A 49 3.92 -12.28 7.38
C ARG A 49 5.42 -12.01 7.44
N ASP A 50 6.02 -11.62 6.32
CA ASP A 50 7.45 -11.31 6.25
C ASP A 50 7.80 -10.10 7.12
N PHE A 51 6.96 -9.06 7.11
CA PHE A 51 7.12 -7.89 7.98
C PHE A 51 7.02 -8.25 9.47
N LEU A 52 6.02 -9.08 9.84
CA LEU A 52 5.88 -9.55 11.21
C LEU A 52 7.07 -10.43 11.64
N ALA A 53 7.61 -11.26 10.74
CA ALA A 53 8.80 -12.04 11.01
C ALA A 53 10.05 -11.15 11.24
N LEU A 54 10.23 -10.10 10.43
CA LEU A 54 11.32 -9.13 10.59
C LEU A 54 11.21 -8.32 11.90
N THR A 55 10.00 -8.13 12.40
CA THR A 55 9.74 -7.35 13.63
C THR A 55 9.60 -8.22 14.88
N ALA A 56 9.46 -9.55 14.72
CA ALA A 56 9.35 -10.49 15.84
C ALA A 56 10.59 -10.48 16.74
N ASP A 57 11.79 -10.33 16.17
CA ASP A 57 13.04 -10.20 16.94
C ASP A 57 13.18 -8.84 17.65
N ASN A 58 12.40 -7.84 17.23
CA ASN A 58 12.37 -6.48 17.80
C ASN A 58 11.28 -6.29 18.87
N ALA A 59 10.66 -7.37 19.36
CA ALA A 59 9.56 -7.34 20.33
C ALA A 59 9.90 -6.75 21.71
N ARG A 60 11.15 -6.33 21.94
CA ARG A 60 11.63 -5.68 23.17
C ARG A 60 11.80 -4.16 23.05
N HIS A 61 11.17 -3.51 22.06
CA HIS A 61 11.20 -2.06 22.00
C HIS A 61 10.27 -1.48 23.08
N GLU A 62 10.87 -0.90 24.11
CA GLU A 62 10.19 0.01 25.03
C GLU A 62 9.53 1.12 24.21
N ALA A 63 8.33 1.54 24.62
CA ALA A 63 7.63 2.64 24.00
C ALA A 63 8.44 3.93 24.20
N ALA A 64 9.27 4.29 23.22
CA ALA A 64 10.01 5.54 23.22
C ALA A 64 9.07 6.68 22.84
N GLU A 65 9.17 7.81 23.54
CA GLU A 65 8.46 9.02 23.19
C GLU A 65 8.89 9.48 21.78
N PRO A 66 7.96 10.01 20.94
CA PRO A 66 8.29 10.41 19.57
C PRO A 66 9.43 11.42 19.44
N ALA A 67 9.67 12.23 20.49
CA ALA A 67 10.77 13.19 20.54
C ALA A 67 12.14 12.50 20.66
N ASP A 68 12.21 11.41 21.43
CA ASP A 68 13.46 10.67 21.68
C ASP A 68 13.84 9.82 20.46
N LEU A 69 12.84 9.27 19.75
CA LEU A 69 13.04 8.56 18.48
C LEU A 69 13.65 9.48 17.41
N LYS A 70 13.14 10.71 17.28
CA LYS A 70 13.66 11.67 16.29
C LYS A 70 15.12 12.01 16.55
N ARG A 71 15.48 12.22 17.82
CA ARG A 71 16.86 12.52 18.21
C ARG A 71 17.79 11.35 17.92
N ALA A 72 17.39 10.13 18.32
CA ALA A 72 18.18 8.93 18.07
C ALA A 72 18.44 8.67 16.57
N VAL A 73 17.43 8.91 15.72
CA VAL A 73 17.59 8.78 14.26
C VAL A 73 18.53 9.85 13.71
N HIS A 74 18.41 11.10 14.17
CA HIS A 74 19.30 12.19 13.74
C HIS A 74 20.77 11.89 14.12
N ASP A 75 21.01 11.48 15.37
CA ASP A 75 22.34 11.17 15.86
C ASP A 75 22.97 9.99 15.09
N ALA A 76 22.17 8.97 14.73
CA ALA A 76 22.63 7.85 13.91
C ALA A 76 22.98 8.27 12.47
N MET A 77 22.19 9.15 11.86
CA MET A 77 22.46 9.68 10.53
C MET A 77 23.73 10.55 10.50
N ASP A 78 23.92 11.37 11.53
CA ASP A 78 25.13 12.19 11.68
C ASP A 78 26.38 11.31 11.85
N ALA A 79 26.29 10.26 12.67
CA ALA A 79 27.39 9.30 12.85
C ALA A 79 27.75 8.56 11.55
N GLU A 80 26.74 8.14 10.76
CA GLU A 80 26.97 7.50 9.46
C GLU A 80 27.63 8.46 8.46
N LEU A 81 27.21 9.73 8.45
CA LEU A 81 27.77 10.76 7.60
C LEU A 81 29.24 11.04 7.93
N ILE A 82 29.56 11.19 9.22
CA ILE A 82 30.94 11.39 9.69
C ILE A 82 31.82 10.19 9.30
N ALA A 83 31.35 8.96 9.54
CA ALA A 83 32.09 7.75 9.19
C ALA A 83 32.35 7.61 7.67
N LYS A 84 31.44 8.11 6.82
CA LYS A 84 31.66 8.17 5.36
C LYS A 84 32.68 9.23 4.96
N LEU A 85 32.72 10.36 5.66
CA LEU A 85 33.66 11.45 5.40
C LEU A 85 35.09 11.11 5.83
N GLU A 86 35.27 10.38 6.93
CA GLU A 86 36.59 9.93 7.41
C GLU A 86 37.22 8.82 6.57
N ARG A 87 36.45 8.19 5.67
CA ARG A 87 36.92 7.16 4.73
C ARG A 87 37.47 7.72 3.40
N LEU A 88 37.34 9.03 3.18
CA LEU A 88 37.82 9.75 2.00
C LEU A 88 39.19 10.39 2.27
#